data_AF-A0A0S4ITS2-F1
#
_entry.id   AF-A0A0S4ITS2-F1
#
_cell.length_a   1.000
_cell.length_b   1.000
_cell.length_c   1.000
_cell.angle_alpha   90.00
_cell.angle_beta   90.00
_cell.angle_gamma   90.00
#
_symmetry.space_group_name_H-M   'P 1'
#
loop_
_entity.id
_entity.type
_entity.pdbx_description
1 polymer ?
#
loop_
_entity_poly.entity_id
_entity_poly.type
_entity_poly.pdbx_seq_one_letter_code
_entity_poly.pdbx_strand_id
1 'polypeptide(L)'
;MGTAANMLCKPYGALMIGTAAGAVSTFGYRWLQPRLERWIGLMDTCGVHNLHGMPGVVGALVGVLVTAAAKSEDYAATGFAWTDVWINVETKEQSIQGLVGFQFAGMFCSLGLGIVGGVVTALFLRVVPIENLSQFFTDDAEWEIEAAQEIGIEQHQQELTQTVHNEAVRVFESHTPTFGYVRVVSPIPPTQPLPAPAVGTDEGPSVY
;
A
#
# COMPACT_ATOMS: atom_id res chain seq x y z
N MET A 1 8.99 -6.26 -12.32
CA MET A 1 9.80 -7.26 -13.07
C MET A 1 9.17 -8.65 -13.15
N GLY A 2 8.07 -8.98 -12.45
CA GLY A 2 7.53 -10.35 -12.43
C GLY A 2 7.36 -11.01 -13.80
N THR A 3 6.63 -10.38 -14.73
CA THR A 3 6.36 -10.94 -16.07
C THR A 3 7.61 -11.11 -16.94
N ALA A 4 8.59 -10.21 -16.82
CA ALA A 4 9.78 -10.20 -17.67
C ALA A 4 11.01 -10.82 -16.98
N ALA A 5 10.84 -11.43 -15.81
CA ALA A 5 11.96 -11.95 -15.02
C ALA A 5 12.65 -13.15 -15.68
N ASN A 6 11.89 -14.02 -16.35
CA ASN A 6 12.39 -15.15 -17.14
C ASN A 6 12.56 -14.80 -18.63
N MET A 7 12.25 -13.57 -19.04
CA MET A 7 12.48 -13.11 -20.41
C MET A 7 13.91 -12.59 -20.54
N LEU A 8 14.45 -12.60 -21.76
CA LEU A 8 15.80 -12.15 -22.03
C LEU A 8 15.91 -10.63 -21.91
N CYS A 9 16.11 -10.16 -20.68
CA CYS A 9 16.34 -8.76 -20.35
C CYS A 9 17.80 -8.58 -19.95
N LYS A 10 18.50 -7.65 -20.59
CA LYS A 10 19.88 -7.31 -20.19
C LYS A 10 19.89 -6.70 -18.79
N PRO A 11 20.96 -6.86 -17.98
CA PRO A 11 21.00 -6.38 -16.60
C PRO A 11 20.67 -4.89 -16.45
N TYR A 12 21.14 -4.04 -17.38
CA TYR A 12 20.80 -2.62 -17.37
C TYR A 12 19.31 -2.35 -17.61
N GLY A 13 18.64 -3.18 -18.42
CA GLY A 13 17.21 -3.08 -18.67
C GLY A 13 16.41 -3.35 -17.40
N ALA A 14 16.78 -4.40 -16.66
CA ALA A 14 16.16 -4.73 -15.37
C ALA A 14 16.30 -3.58 -14.35
N LEU A 15 17.47 -2.94 -14.28
CA LEU A 15 17.71 -1.77 -13.42
C LEU A 15 16.85 -0.57 -13.82
N MET A 16 16.75 -0.28 -15.13
CA MET A 16 15.91 0.81 -15.64
C MET A 16 14.43 0.58 -15.32
N ILE A 17 13.93 -0.64 -15.55
CA ILE A 17 12.53 -1.00 -15.28
C ILE A 17 12.23 -0.94 -13.77
N GLY A 18 13.13 -1.45 -12.93
CA GLY A 18 13.00 -1.38 -11.47
C GLY A 18 12.95 0.07 -10.97
N THR A 19 13.84 0.92 -11.50
CA THR A 19 13.87 2.35 -11.17
C THR A 19 12.59 3.05 -11.61
N ALA A 20 12.11 2.79 -12.83
CA ALA A 20 10.85 3.36 -13.34
C ALA A 20 9.64 2.90 -12.51
N ALA A 21 9.57 1.62 -12.16
CA ALA A 21 8.51 1.07 -11.31
C ALA A 21 8.53 1.71 -9.91
N GLY A 22 9.72 1.92 -9.32
CA GLY A 22 9.88 2.62 -8.05
C GLY A 22 9.45 4.09 -8.13
N ALA A 23 9.77 4.79 -9.22
CA ALA A 23 9.33 6.16 -9.46
C ALA A 23 7.79 6.25 -9.59
N VAL A 24 7.17 5.31 -10.32
CA VAL A 24 5.70 5.22 -10.44
C VAL A 24 5.06 4.93 -9.08
N SER A 25 5.64 4.04 -8.29
CA SER A 25 5.14 3.70 -6.96
C SER A 25 5.19 4.88 -6.00
N THR A 26 6.34 5.56 -5.90
CA THR A 26 6.52 6.75 -5.06
C THR A 26 5.63 7.91 -5.50
N PHE A 27 5.45 8.12 -6.80
CA PHE A 27 4.47 9.05 -7.33
C PHE A 27 3.05 8.71 -6.86
N GLY A 28 2.71 7.42 -6.89
CA GLY A 28 1.44 6.87 -6.41
C GLY A 28 1.14 7.26 -4.97
N TYR A 29 2.04 6.91 -4.05
CA TYR A 29 1.92 7.22 -2.64
C TYR A 29 1.81 8.73 -2.39
N ARG A 30 2.65 9.54 -3.04
CA ARG A 30 2.73 10.98 -2.73
C ARG A 30 1.53 11.77 -3.26
N TRP A 31 1.01 11.40 -4.43
CA TRP A 31 0.09 12.26 -5.18
C TRP A 31 -1.18 11.58 -5.64
N LEU A 32 -1.14 10.29 -5.98
CA LEU A 32 -2.30 9.59 -6.53
C LEU A 32 -3.21 9.09 -5.40
N GLN A 33 -2.67 8.42 -4.41
CA GLN A 33 -3.45 7.86 -3.29
C GLN A 33 -4.26 8.92 -2.54
N PRO A 34 -3.70 10.08 -2.14
CA PRO A 34 -4.51 11.14 -1.50
C PRO A 34 -5.54 11.78 -2.44
N ARG A 35 -5.42 11.59 -3.76
CA ARG A 35 -6.42 12.05 -4.74
C ARG A 35 -7.52 11.02 -4.91
N LEU A 36 -7.20 9.74 -5.01
CA LEU A 36 -8.18 8.65 -5.09
C LEU A 36 -9.05 8.59 -3.84
N GLU A 37 -8.45 8.76 -2.66
CA GLU A 37 -9.19 8.86 -1.40
C GLU A 37 -10.20 10.02 -1.43
N ARG A 38 -9.78 11.21 -1.84
CA ARG A 38 -10.67 12.39 -1.89
C ARG A 38 -11.71 12.36 -3.01
N TRP A 39 -11.41 11.76 -4.15
CA TRP A 39 -12.27 11.81 -5.33
C TRP A 39 -13.29 10.69 -5.36
N ILE A 40 -12.90 9.48 -4.96
CA ILE A 40 -13.74 8.29 -5.06
C ILE A 40 -13.90 7.55 -3.72
N GLY A 41 -13.34 8.08 -2.63
CA GLY A 41 -13.42 7.45 -1.31
C GLY A 41 -12.64 6.14 -1.20
N LEU A 42 -11.65 5.92 -2.09
CA LEU A 42 -10.90 4.67 -2.11
C LEU A 42 -9.84 4.67 -0.99
N MET A 43 -10.18 4.01 0.11
CA MET A 43 -9.28 3.77 1.24
C MET A 43 -8.34 2.60 0.92
N ASP A 44 -7.08 2.90 0.69
CA ASP A 44 -6.01 1.92 0.43
C ASP A 44 -4.99 1.99 1.57
N THR A 45 -5.24 1.26 2.67
CA THR A 45 -4.46 1.32 3.93
C THR A 45 -2.95 1.15 3.70
N CYS A 46 -2.56 0.16 2.89
CA CYS A 46 -1.15 -0.16 2.66
C CYS A 46 -0.61 0.47 1.35
N GLY A 47 -1.46 1.15 0.57
CA GLY A 47 -1.11 1.63 -0.77
C GLY A 47 -0.83 0.49 -1.76
N VAL A 48 -1.57 -0.62 -1.67
CA VAL A 48 -1.36 -1.78 -2.54
C VAL A 48 -1.57 -1.44 -4.01
N HIS A 49 -2.38 -0.44 -4.33
CA HIS A 49 -2.50 0.09 -5.69
C HIS A 49 -1.16 0.66 -6.19
N ASN A 50 -0.42 1.35 -5.32
CA ASN A 50 0.84 2.01 -5.67
C ASN A 50 2.02 1.03 -5.70
N LEU A 51 2.01 0.00 -4.85
CA LEU A 51 3.11 -0.97 -4.77
C LEU A 51 2.91 -2.17 -5.69
N HIS A 52 1.68 -2.68 -5.81
CA HIS A 52 1.36 -3.86 -6.61
C HIS A 52 0.67 -3.50 -7.92
N GLY A 53 -0.40 -2.69 -7.85
CA GLY A 53 -1.24 -2.38 -9.00
C GLY A 53 -0.48 -1.71 -10.14
N MET A 54 -0.06 -0.46 -9.94
CA MET A 54 0.63 0.31 -10.99
C MET A 54 1.97 -0.31 -11.41
N PRO A 55 2.87 -0.73 -10.50
CA PRO A 55 4.11 -1.40 -10.90
C PRO A 55 3.86 -2.73 -11.61
N GLY A 56 2.77 -3.43 -11.28
CA GLY A 56 2.31 -4.63 -11.97
C GLY A 56 1.95 -4.36 -13.43
N VAL A 57 1.18 -3.29 -13.69
CA VAL A 57 0.86 -2.84 -15.07
C VAL A 57 2.12 -2.47 -15.85
N VAL A 58 3.05 -1.73 -15.24
CA VAL A 58 4.35 -1.44 -15.86
C VAL A 58 5.10 -2.73 -16.22
N GLY A 59 5.12 -3.70 -15.31
CA GLY A 59 5.74 -5.01 -15.55
C GLY A 59 5.09 -5.79 -16.70
N ALA A 60 3.76 -5.77 -16.80
CA ALA A 60 3.03 -6.42 -17.89
C ALA A 60 3.32 -5.76 -19.25
N LEU A 61 3.34 -4.42 -19.31
CA LEU A 61 3.69 -3.69 -20.53
C LEU A 61 5.14 -3.93 -20.97
N VAL A 62 6.07 -4.05 -20.02
CA VAL A 62 7.44 -4.47 -20.32
C VAL A 62 7.45 -5.88 -20.91
N GLY A 63 6.68 -6.82 -20.35
CA GLY A 63 6.55 -8.17 -20.89
C GLY A 63 6.04 -8.19 -22.33
N VAL A 64 5.08 -7.31 -22.67
CA VAL A 64 4.61 -7.08 -24.04
C VAL A 64 5.77 -6.61 -24.94
N LEU A 65 6.51 -5.59 -24.52
CA LEU A 65 7.61 -5.03 -25.31
C LEU A 65 8.73 -6.04 -25.54
N VAL A 66 9.12 -6.79 -24.50
CA VAL A 66 10.16 -7.82 -24.61
C VAL A 66 9.70 -8.96 -25.51
N THR A 67 8.42 -9.38 -25.41
CA THR A 67 7.83 -10.37 -26.32
C THR A 67 7.84 -9.88 -27.77
N ALA A 68 7.49 -8.62 -28.02
CA ALA A 68 7.50 -8.03 -29.36
C ALA A 68 8.91 -7.93 -29.97
N ALA A 69 9.93 -7.74 -29.13
CA ALA A 69 11.33 -7.62 -29.55
C ALA A 69 12.08 -8.96 -29.55
N ALA A 70 11.45 -10.05 -29.11
CA ALA A 70 12.09 -11.35 -28.94
C ALA A 70 12.54 -11.94 -30.28
N LYS A 71 13.76 -12.50 -30.28
CA LYS A 71 14.39 -13.16 -31.43
C LYS A 71 15.01 -14.48 -30.99
N SER A 72 14.84 -15.51 -31.80
CA SER A 72 15.33 -16.87 -31.47
C SER A 72 16.86 -16.91 -31.34
N GLU A 73 17.57 -16.09 -32.12
CA GLU A 73 19.03 -16.02 -32.16
C GLU A 73 19.61 -15.45 -30.87
N ASP A 74 18.94 -14.45 -30.29
CA ASP A 74 19.36 -13.81 -29.04
C ASP A 74 19.30 -14.80 -27.86
N TYR A 75 18.30 -15.71 -27.87
CA TYR A 75 18.18 -16.78 -26.88
C TYR A 75 19.19 -17.89 -27.11
N ALA A 76 19.39 -18.32 -28.36
CA ALA A 76 20.40 -19.33 -28.71
C ALA A 76 21.81 -18.93 -28.22
N ALA A 77 22.15 -17.63 -28.32
CA ALA A 77 23.42 -17.09 -27.83
C ALA A 77 23.63 -17.20 -26.31
N THR A 78 22.55 -17.35 -25.54
CA THR A 78 22.60 -17.53 -24.09
C THR A 78 22.65 -18.99 -23.63
N GLY A 79 22.45 -19.94 -24.56
CA GLY A 79 22.33 -21.36 -24.24
C GLY A 79 20.96 -21.79 -23.70
N PHE A 80 19.99 -20.87 -23.65
CA PHE A 80 18.61 -21.15 -23.25
C PHE A 80 17.68 -21.24 -24.47
N ALA A 81 16.66 -22.10 -24.40
CA ALA A 81 15.69 -22.20 -25.47
C ALA A 81 14.63 -21.11 -25.30
N TRP A 82 14.35 -20.34 -26.35
CA TRP A 82 13.24 -19.37 -26.33
C TRP A 82 11.87 -20.01 -26.06
N THR A 83 11.72 -21.32 -26.30
CA THR A 83 10.54 -22.12 -25.92
C THR A 83 10.33 -22.23 -24.41
N ASP A 84 11.37 -22.02 -23.61
CA ASP A 84 11.29 -21.97 -22.14
C ASP A 84 10.48 -20.76 -21.66
N VAL A 85 10.37 -19.73 -22.51
CA VAL A 85 9.61 -18.50 -22.25
C VAL A 85 8.28 -18.50 -23.01
N TRP A 86 8.28 -18.94 -24.28
CA TRP A 86 7.07 -19.01 -25.11
C TRP A 86 6.83 -20.43 -25.64
N ILE A 87 5.91 -21.13 -25.01
CA ILE A 87 5.49 -22.49 -25.41
C ILE A 87 4.93 -22.46 -26.83
N ASN A 88 5.24 -23.49 -27.64
CA ASN A 88 4.77 -23.68 -29.02
C ASN A 88 5.19 -22.59 -30.02
N VAL A 89 6.24 -21.80 -29.72
CA VAL A 89 6.74 -20.79 -30.67
C VAL A 89 7.45 -21.42 -31.88
N GLU A 90 8.12 -22.56 -31.70
CA GLU A 90 8.86 -23.26 -32.76
C GLU A 90 7.98 -24.03 -33.75
N THR A 91 6.80 -24.48 -33.32
CA THR A 91 5.83 -25.14 -34.21
C THR A 91 5.22 -24.17 -35.22
N LYS A 92 5.54 -22.86 -35.14
CA LYS A 92 4.95 -21.75 -35.91
C LYS A 92 3.42 -21.65 -35.79
N GLU A 93 2.83 -22.33 -34.82
CA GLU A 93 1.40 -22.21 -34.53
C GLU A 93 1.04 -20.80 -34.02
N GLN A 94 2.03 -20.08 -33.46
CA GLN A 94 1.86 -18.73 -32.95
C GLN A 94 2.89 -17.77 -33.53
N SER A 95 2.42 -16.66 -34.07
CA SER A 95 3.28 -15.55 -34.47
C SER A 95 3.67 -14.70 -33.26
N ILE A 96 4.75 -13.93 -33.35
CA ILE A 96 5.11 -12.93 -32.32
C ILE A 96 3.94 -11.97 -32.04
N GLN A 97 3.18 -11.60 -33.07
CA GLN A 97 1.97 -10.78 -32.90
C GLN A 97 0.89 -11.50 -32.09
N GLY A 98 0.71 -12.80 -32.30
CA GLY A 98 -0.19 -13.64 -31.48
C GLY A 98 0.25 -13.69 -30.02
N LEU A 99 1.54 -13.88 -29.76
CA LEU A 99 2.11 -13.88 -28.40
C LEU A 99 1.95 -12.53 -27.69
N VAL A 100 2.17 -11.42 -28.40
CA VAL A 100 1.88 -10.07 -27.91
C VAL A 100 0.38 -9.92 -27.59
N GLY A 101 -0.49 -10.44 -28.46
CA GLY A 101 -1.93 -10.48 -28.24
C GLY A 101 -2.29 -11.22 -26.95
N PHE A 102 -1.67 -12.38 -26.69
CA PHE A 102 -1.89 -13.13 -25.45
C PHE A 102 -1.37 -12.40 -24.20
N GLN A 103 -0.26 -11.66 -24.29
CA GLN A 103 0.21 -10.84 -23.17
C GLN A 103 -0.80 -9.73 -22.82
N PHE A 104 -1.34 -9.03 -23.82
CA PHE A 104 -2.40 -8.05 -23.59
C PHE A 104 -3.68 -8.71 -23.05
N ALA A 105 -4.10 -9.83 -23.63
CA ALA A 105 -5.26 -10.57 -23.16
C ALA A 105 -5.10 -10.98 -21.70
N GLY A 106 -3.95 -11.55 -21.32
CA GLY A 106 -3.65 -11.92 -19.94
C GLY A 106 -3.70 -10.73 -18.98
N MET A 107 -3.14 -9.59 -19.37
CA MET A 107 -3.19 -8.35 -18.58
C MET A 107 -4.63 -7.88 -18.33
N PHE A 108 -5.46 -7.79 -19.38
CA PHE A 108 -6.85 -7.33 -19.26
C PHE A 108 -7.77 -8.35 -18.59
N CYS A 109 -7.56 -9.64 -18.84
CA CYS A 109 -8.26 -10.71 -18.12
C CYS A 109 -7.96 -10.66 -16.63
N SER A 110 -6.69 -10.50 -16.25
CA SER A 110 -6.30 -10.41 -14.83
C SER A 110 -6.89 -9.17 -14.16
N LEU A 111 -6.87 -8.02 -14.84
CA LEU A 111 -7.49 -6.79 -14.34
C LEU A 111 -9.01 -6.95 -14.17
N GLY A 112 -9.67 -7.52 -15.18
CA GLY A 112 -11.11 -7.77 -15.16
C GLY A 112 -11.51 -8.72 -14.03
N LEU A 113 -10.82 -9.86 -13.89
CA LEU A 113 -11.08 -10.82 -12.81
C LEU A 113 -10.81 -10.21 -11.43
N GLY A 114 -9.74 -9.43 -11.27
CA GLY A 114 -9.43 -8.75 -10.01
C GLY A 114 -10.52 -7.76 -9.60
N ILE A 115 -11.00 -6.94 -10.53
CA ILE A 115 -12.07 -5.95 -10.27
C ILE A 115 -13.39 -6.67 -9.98
N VAL A 116 -13.81 -7.59 -10.85
CA VAL A 116 -15.11 -8.29 -10.70
C VAL A 116 -15.10 -9.12 -9.42
N GLY A 117 -14.04 -9.88 -9.17
CA GLY A 117 -13.87 -10.66 -7.94
C GLY A 117 -13.92 -9.77 -6.70
N GLY A 118 -13.18 -8.66 -6.69
CA GLY A 118 -13.19 -7.70 -5.57
C GLY A 118 -14.57 -7.09 -5.31
N VAL A 119 -15.31 -6.71 -6.36
CA VAL A 119 -16.69 -6.18 -6.22
C VAL A 119 -17.63 -7.24 -5.65
N VAL A 120 -17.56 -8.48 -6.16
CA VAL A 120 -18.39 -9.59 -5.66
C VAL A 120 -18.08 -9.85 -4.18
N THR A 121 -16.80 -9.91 -3.80
CA THR A 121 -16.38 -10.06 -2.40
C THR A 121 -16.86 -8.90 -1.54
N ALA A 122 -16.75 -7.65 -2.00
CA ALA A 122 -17.23 -6.48 -1.25
C ALA A 122 -18.75 -6.51 -1.03
N LEU A 123 -19.54 -6.92 -2.03
CA LEU A 123 -20.99 -7.08 -1.90
C LEU A 123 -21.36 -8.21 -0.93
N PHE A 124 -20.60 -9.32 -0.94
CA PHE A 124 -20.76 -10.40 0.02
C PHE A 124 -20.45 -9.94 1.45
N LEU A 125 -19.34 -9.23 1.67
CA LEU A 125 -18.98 -8.73 3.00
C LEU A 125 -19.99 -7.74 3.58
N ARG A 126 -20.79 -7.07 2.74
CA ARG A 126 -21.88 -6.18 3.21
C ARG A 126 -23.05 -6.90 3.87
N VAL A 127 -23.22 -8.20 3.63
CA VAL A 127 -24.32 -8.98 4.24
C VAL A 127 -23.85 -9.85 5.41
N VAL A 128 -22.54 -9.95 5.64
CA VAL A 128 -21.98 -10.66 6.79
C VAL A 128 -22.07 -9.76 8.02
N PRO A 129 -22.65 -10.22 9.14
CA PRO A 129 -22.68 -9.45 10.38
C PRO A 129 -21.29 -9.43 10.99
N ILE A 130 -20.52 -8.38 10.65
CA ILE A 130 -19.19 -8.12 11.22
C ILE A 130 -19.36 -7.08 12.33
N GLU A 131 -18.89 -7.40 13.53
CA GLU A 131 -18.92 -6.51 14.69
C GLU A 131 -17.76 -5.49 14.60
N ASN A 132 -17.79 -4.43 15.43
CA ASN A 132 -16.70 -3.47 15.58
C ASN A 132 -16.24 -2.68 14.33
N LEU A 133 -17.10 -2.48 13.33
CA LEU A 133 -16.80 -1.69 12.10
C LEU A 133 -16.61 -0.18 12.29
N SER A 134 -16.41 0.31 13.52
CA SER A 134 -16.23 1.74 13.83
C SER A 134 -14.85 2.09 14.40
N GLN A 135 -14.12 1.08 14.89
CA GLN A 135 -12.76 1.23 15.40
C GLN A 135 -11.80 0.62 14.38
N PHE A 136 -11.08 1.48 13.67
CA PHE A 136 -10.09 1.06 12.68
C PHE A 136 -8.68 1.34 13.20
N PHE A 137 -7.76 0.42 12.91
CA PHE A 137 -6.33 0.55 13.23
C PHE A 137 -6.02 0.59 14.73
N THR A 138 -6.89 0.01 15.55
CA THR A 138 -6.69 -0.20 16.98
C THR A 138 -6.87 -1.68 17.30
N ASP A 139 -5.98 -2.21 18.13
CA ASP A 139 -5.96 -3.64 18.45
C ASP A 139 -6.90 -3.99 19.62
N ASP A 140 -7.42 -2.98 20.35
CA ASP A 140 -8.31 -3.12 21.52
C ASP A 140 -9.62 -3.85 21.23
N ALA A 141 -10.13 -3.74 20.00
CA ALA A 141 -11.36 -4.41 19.59
C ALA A 141 -11.20 -5.94 19.44
N GLU A 142 -9.97 -6.42 19.24
CA GLU A 142 -9.67 -7.82 18.90
C GLU A 142 -8.74 -8.50 19.92
N TRP A 143 -7.97 -7.72 20.67
CA TRP A 143 -6.94 -8.19 21.61
C TRP A 143 -7.13 -7.56 22.98
N GLU A 144 -6.86 -8.36 24.03
CA GLU A 144 -6.71 -7.82 25.38
C GLU A 144 -5.39 -7.04 25.47
N ILE A 145 -5.48 -5.76 25.84
CA ILE A 145 -4.31 -4.88 25.99
C ILE A 145 -3.88 -4.91 27.46
N GLU A 146 -2.58 -5.08 27.73
CA GLU A 146 -2.05 -4.96 29.09
C GLU A 146 -2.21 -3.52 29.60
N ALA A 147 -2.68 -3.33 30.84
CA ALA A 147 -2.91 -2.01 31.43
C ALA A 147 -1.68 -1.07 31.39
N ALA A 148 -0.46 -1.62 31.44
CA ALA A 148 0.77 -0.84 31.30
C ALA A 148 0.94 -0.25 29.88
N GLN A 149 0.47 -0.98 28.86
CA GLN A 149 0.49 -0.53 27.48
C GLN A 149 -0.59 0.52 27.22
N GLU A 150 -1.77 0.41 27.83
CA GLU A 150 -2.82 1.44 27.74
C GLU A 150 -2.31 2.80 28.25
N ILE A 151 -1.71 2.82 29.45
CA ILE A 151 -1.13 4.05 30.04
C ILE A 151 -0.04 4.64 29.13
N GLY A 152 0.82 3.79 28.55
CA GLY A 152 1.86 4.23 27.62
C GLY A 152 1.30 4.83 26.33
N ILE A 153 0.22 4.25 25.78
CA ILE A 153 -0.47 4.76 24.59
C ILE A 153 -1.11 6.12 24.88
N GLU A 154 -1.80 6.27 26.00
CA GLU A 154 -2.44 7.54 26.38
C GLU A 154 -1.41 8.66 26.54
N GLN A 155 -0.30 8.39 27.24
CA GLN A 155 0.79 9.35 27.41
C GLN A 155 1.41 9.76 26.07
N HIS A 156 1.64 8.79 25.18
CA HIS A 156 2.23 9.06 23.88
C HIS A 156 1.28 9.85 22.96
N GLN A 157 -0.02 9.56 22.98
CA GLN A 157 -1.02 10.32 22.23
C GLN A 157 -1.11 11.78 22.71
N GLN A 158 -1.02 12.02 24.01
CA GLN A 158 -0.99 13.37 24.56
C GLN A 158 0.27 14.14 24.11
N GLU A 159 1.44 13.49 24.14
CA GLU A 159 2.70 14.08 23.71
C GLU A 159 2.70 14.44 22.21
N LEU A 160 2.19 13.54 21.36
CA LEU A 160 2.00 13.78 19.92
C LEU A 160 1.07 14.97 19.66
N THR A 161 -0.07 15.01 20.35
CA THR A 161 -1.05 16.10 20.21
C THR A 161 -0.43 17.45 20.58
N GLN A 162 0.33 17.49 21.68
CA GLN A 162 1.05 18.69 22.11
C GLN A 162 2.12 19.12 21.08
N THR A 163 2.84 18.16 20.51
CA THR A 163 3.88 18.42 19.51
C THR A 163 3.30 18.98 18.22
N VAL A 164 2.25 18.36 17.68
CA VAL A 164 1.55 18.84 16.49
C VAL A 164 0.94 20.23 16.72
N HIS A 165 0.34 20.47 17.90
CA HIS A 165 -0.17 21.79 18.27
C HIS A 165 0.94 22.85 18.25
N ASN A 166 2.08 22.56 18.89
CA ASN A 166 3.22 23.47 18.92
C ASN A 166 3.79 23.75 17.53
N GLU A 167 3.88 22.73 16.65
CA GLU A 167 4.31 22.93 15.27
C GLU A 167 3.32 23.76 14.46
N ALA A 168 2.01 23.50 14.58
CA ALA A 168 0.98 24.28 13.91
C ALA A 168 1.02 25.76 14.33
N VAL A 169 1.24 26.03 15.62
CA VAL A 169 1.45 27.39 16.13
C VAL A 169 2.71 28.03 15.53
N ARG A 170 3.84 27.31 15.46
CA ARG A 170 5.08 27.82 14.84
C ARG A 170 4.92 28.11 13.34
N VAL A 171 4.21 27.26 12.61
CA VAL A 171 3.91 27.47 11.19
C VAL A 171 3.01 28.70 11.01
N PHE A 172 1.99 28.85 11.85
CA PHE A 172 1.10 30.01 11.83
C PHE A 172 1.84 31.32 12.13
N GLU A 173 2.69 31.32 13.16
CA GLU A 173 3.55 32.47 13.53
C GLU A 173 4.52 32.86 12.41
N SER A 174 5.15 31.88 11.76
CA SER A 174 6.11 32.13 10.69
C SER A 174 5.49 32.63 9.38
N HIS A 175 4.17 32.46 9.20
CA HIS A 175 3.45 32.81 7.97
C HIS A 175 2.38 33.92 8.17
N THR A 176 2.23 34.48 9.38
CA THR A 176 1.34 35.62 9.60
C THR A 176 2.04 36.94 9.28
N PRO A 177 1.58 37.74 8.31
CA PRO A 177 2.08 39.10 8.13
C PRO A 177 1.73 39.92 9.37
N THR A 178 2.70 40.68 9.90
CA THR A 178 2.55 41.57 11.06
C THR A 178 1.49 42.64 10.80
N PHE A 179 0.24 42.32 11.06
CA PHE A 179 -0.84 43.28 11.23
C PHE A 179 -1.42 43.08 12.62
N GLY A 180 -1.31 44.11 13.46
CA GLY A 180 -1.42 44.04 14.91
C GLY A 180 -2.77 43.58 15.46
N TYR A 181 -3.00 42.26 15.48
CA TYR A 181 -4.06 41.64 16.26
C TYR A 181 -3.48 41.07 17.55
N VAL A 182 -4.08 41.46 18.68
CA VAL A 182 -3.71 40.98 20.01
C VAL A 182 -4.02 39.50 20.13
N ARG A 183 -3.01 38.78 20.61
CA ARG A 183 -2.92 37.32 20.73
C ARG A 183 -3.79 36.81 21.88
N VAL A 184 -4.74 35.92 21.59
CA VAL A 184 -5.36 35.06 22.61
C VAL A 184 -5.26 33.62 22.14
N VAL A 185 -4.13 32.98 22.45
CA VAL A 185 -4.04 31.51 22.46
C VAL A 185 -4.03 31.14 23.93
N SER A 186 -5.16 30.64 24.43
CA SER A 186 -5.23 30.11 25.79
C SER A 186 -4.43 28.81 25.87
N PRO A 187 -3.51 28.66 26.84
CA PRO A 187 -2.87 27.37 27.11
C PRO A 187 -3.94 26.30 27.37
N ILE A 188 -3.73 25.09 26.86
CA ILE A 188 -4.48 23.93 27.32
C ILE A 188 -4.16 23.78 28.82
N PRO A 189 -5.15 23.73 29.72
CA PRO A 189 -4.90 23.53 31.14
C PRO A 189 -4.16 22.21 31.37
N PRO A 190 -3.19 22.14 32.31
CA PRO A 190 -2.62 20.85 32.70
C PRO A 190 -3.76 19.98 33.25
N THR A 191 -3.98 18.83 32.63
CA THR A 191 -4.87 17.81 33.18
C THR A 191 -4.27 17.29 34.47
N GLN A 192 -5.13 17.09 35.48
CA GLN A 192 -4.75 16.55 36.78
C GLN A 192 -4.06 15.18 36.58
N PRO A 193 -3.05 14.82 37.39
CA PRO A 193 -2.45 13.49 37.34
C PRO A 193 -3.54 12.43 37.50
N LEU A 194 -3.55 11.43 36.63
CA LEU A 194 -4.43 10.27 36.79
C LEU A 194 -4.16 9.62 38.16
N PRO A 195 -5.20 9.15 38.86
CA PRO A 195 -5.03 8.53 40.17
C PRO A 195 -4.12 7.30 40.07
N ALA A 196 -3.36 7.10 41.15
CA ALA A 196 -2.63 5.89 41.51
C ALA A 196 -3.28 4.60 40.93
N PRO A 197 -2.66 3.69 40.13
CA PRO A 197 -3.32 2.42 39.86
C PRO A 197 -3.66 1.77 41.20
N ALA A 198 -4.95 1.42 41.38
CA ALA A 198 -5.38 0.74 42.58
C ALA A 198 -4.60 -0.58 42.63
N VAL A 199 -3.72 -0.70 43.63
CA VAL A 199 -3.09 -1.98 43.97
C VAL A 199 -4.23 -2.89 44.40
N GLY A 200 -4.76 -3.67 43.45
CA GLY A 200 -5.66 -4.77 43.73
C GLY A 200 -4.91 -5.71 44.66
N THR A 201 -5.40 -5.83 45.89
CA THR A 201 -4.99 -6.92 46.77
C THR A 201 -5.43 -8.21 46.10
N ASP A 202 -4.45 -8.92 45.57
CA ASP A 202 -4.57 -10.24 44.97
C ASP A 202 -4.99 -11.25 46.05
N GLU A 203 -6.29 -11.28 46.37
CA GLU A 203 -6.91 -12.37 47.11
C GLU A 203 -7.37 -13.39 46.07
N GLY A 204 -6.43 -14.24 45.64
CA GLY A 204 -6.73 -15.37 44.76
C GLY A 204 -7.77 -16.30 45.39
N PRO A 205 -8.68 -16.91 44.58
CA PRO A 205 -9.69 -17.80 45.12
C PRO A 205 -9.03 -19.09 45.64
N SER A 206 -9.30 -19.39 46.91
CA SER A 206 -8.89 -20.63 47.57
C SER A 206 -9.47 -21.85 46.87
N VAL A 207 -8.60 -22.80 46.56
CA VAL A 207 -8.92 -24.15 46.09
C VAL A 207 -9.92 -24.84 47.02
N TYR A 208 -11.07 -25.24 46.49
CA TYR A 208 -11.79 -26.49 46.81
C TYR A 208 -12.65 -26.92 45.62
#